data_AF-A0A422MTE8-F1
#
_entry.id   AF-A0A422MTE8-F1
#
_cell.length_a   1.000
_cell.length_b   1.000
_cell.length_c   1.000
_cell.angle_alpha   90.00
_cell.angle_beta   90.00
_cell.angle_gamma   90.00
#
_symmetry.space_group_name_H-M   'P 1'
#
loop_
_entity.id
_entity.type
_entity.pdbx_description
1 polymer ?
#
loop_
_entity_poly.entity_id
_entity_poly.type
_entity_poly.pdbx_seq_one_letter_code
_entity_poly.pdbx_strand_id
1 'polypeptide(L)'
;MVRRSGGPSETAVVREVPRRGQGAMQTYTVATKEDNSDWKPIRIKVFTEDLKNVIPGSGRYCEKRGDRCPDYLGHNRTCVTEHVLSEEKKKLYEKTIIPEAVKLHAERLLVKPMAEGVVMGEGPGGLCEYFTIPAEYKTNGVRDADMVIYAAAGPFSDD
;
A
#
# COMPACT_ATOMS: atom_id res chain seq x y z
N MET A 1 -44.04 2.79 -7.96
CA MET A 1 -42.80 3.08 -8.70
C MET A 1 -41.84 3.83 -7.78
N VAL A 2 -40.70 3.25 -7.43
CA VAL A 2 -39.68 3.88 -6.58
C VAL A 2 -38.61 4.47 -7.51
N ARG A 3 -38.42 5.80 -7.47
CA ARG A 3 -37.32 6.48 -8.15
C ARG A 3 -36.02 6.24 -7.37
N ARG A 4 -35.01 5.63 -8.00
CA ARG A 4 -33.64 5.57 -7.47
C ARG A 4 -32.90 6.84 -7.89
N SER A 5 -32.50 7.62 -6.91
CA SER A 5 -31.63 8.79 -7.02
C SER A 5 -30.24 8.35 -7.46
N GLY A 6 -29.78 8.82 -8.63
CA GLY A 6 -28.41 8.61 -9.09
C GLY A 6 -27.46 9.54 -8.33
N GLY A 7 -26.49 8.96 -7.63
CA GLY A 7 -25.38 9.71 -7.02
C GLY A 7 -24.43 10.29 -8.08
N PRO A 8 -23.57 11.25 -7.72
CA PRO A 8 -22.69 11.93 -8.67
C PRO A 8 -21.69 10.95 -9.28
N SER A 9 -21.60 10.92 -10.62
CA SER A 9 -20.59 10.13 -11.32
C SER A 9 -19.21 10.77 -11.12
N GLU A 10 -18.28 10.04 -10.52
CA GLU A 10 -16.86 10.40 -10.51
C GLU A 10 -16.34 10.56 -11.95
N THR A 11 -15.90 11.77 -12.27
CA THR A 11 -15.25 12.15 -13.52
C THR A 11 -13.76 12.27 -13.27
N ALA A 12 -12.95 11.49 -14.00
CA ALA A 12 -11.50 11.62 -13.98
C ALA A 12 -11.06 12.53 -15.13
N VAL A 13 -10.17 13.47 -14.82
CA VAL A 13 -9.58 14.38 -15.82
C VAL A 13 -8.15 13.93 -16.05
N VAL A 14 -7.85 13.45 -17.26
CA VAL A 14 -6.50 13.02 -17.65
C VAL A 14 -5.82 14.18 -18.39
N ARG A 15 -4.55 14.45 -18.05
CA ARG A 15 -3.73 15.45 -18.73
C ARG A 15 -2.62 14.75 -19.50
N GLU A 16 -2.59 14.94 -20.81
CA GLU A 16 -1.46 14.45 -21.61
C GLU A 16 -0.16 15.19 -21.24
N VAL A 17 0.92 14.43 -21.09
CA VAL A 17 2.26 14.97 -20.84
C VAL A 17 2.86 15.42 -22.18
N PRO A 18 3.20 16.71 -22.37
CA PRO A 18 3.73 17.20 -23.64
C PRO A 18 5.04 16.48 -23.98
N ARG A 19 5.09 15.85 -25.16
CA ARG A 19 6.35 15.36 -25.74
C ARG A 19 7.09 16.54 -26.38
N ARG A 20 8.42 16.56 -26.25
CA ARG A 20 9.28 17.62 -26.82
C ARG A 20 8.93 17.82 -28.30
N GLY A 21 8.46 19.02 -28.65
CA GLY A 21 8.20 19.45 -30.03
C GLY A 21 6.74 19.63 -30.44
N GLN A 22 5.75 19.34 -29.58
CA GLN A 22 4.33 19.60 -29.88
C GLN A 22 3.80 20.84 -29.13
N GLY A 23 3.18 21.75 -29.87
CA GLY A 23 2.64 23.02 -29.36
C GLY A 23 1.57 22.83 -28.28
N ALA A 24 1.53 23.75 -27.32
CA ALA A 24 0.72 23.68 -26.11
C ALA A 24 -0.78 23.98 -26.36
N MET A 25 -1.47 23.16 -27.16
CA MET A 25 -2.94 23.13 -27.15
C MET A 25 -3.38 22.07 -26.14
N GLN A 26 -3.74 22.52 -24.93
CA GLN A 26 -4.22 21.62 -23.86
C GLN A 26 -5.64 21.17 -24.18
N THR A 27 -5.81 19.93 -24.63
CA THR A 27 -7.12 19.29 -24.74
C THR A 27 -7.39 18.53 -23.45
N TYR A 28 -8.35 19.00 -22.66
CA TYR A 28 -8.84 18.25 -21.49
C TYR A 28 -9.84 17.21 -22.00
N THR A 29 -9.40 15.98 -22.19
CA THR A 29 -10.30 14.86 -22.51
C THR A 29 -10.94 14.37 -21.22
N VAL A 30 -12.25 14.60 -21.09
CA VAL A 30 -13.06 14.01 -20.02
C VAL A 30 -13.37 12.58 -20.46
N ALA A 31 -12.75 11.59 -19.82
CA ALA A 31 -13.13 10.20 -20.00
C ALA A 31 -14.52 10.00 -19.38
N THR A 32 -15.57 9.97 -20.21
CA THR A 32 -16.89 9.52 -19.78
C THR A 32 -16.81 8.00 -19.54
N LYS A 33 -17.53 7.50 -18.53
CA LYS A 33 -17.55 6.07 -18.11
C LYS A 33 -17.98 5.05 -19.18
N GLU A 34 -18.16 5.47 -20.42
CA GLU A 34 -18.51 4.62 -21.57
C GLU A 34 -17.31 4.23 -22.43
N ASP A 35 -16.08 4.48 -21.97
CA ASP A 35 -14.94 3.75 -22.52
C ASP A 35 -15.03 2.29 -22.05
N ASN A 36 -15.28 1.38 -22.99
CA ASN A 36 -15.11 -0.09 -22.89
C ASN A 36 -13.62 -0.46 -22.66
N SER A 37 -12.97 0.23 -21.73
CA SER A 37 -11.60 -0.01 -21.34
C SER A 37 -11.58 -1.00 -20.18
N ASP A 38 -10.90 -2.13 -20.39
CA ASP A 38 -10.60 -3.12 -19.36
C ASP A 38 -9.72 -2.56 -18.24
N TRP A 39 -9.18 -1.35 -18.42
CA TRP A 39 -8.38 -0.66 -17.43
C TRP A 39 -9.26 -0.06 -16.33
N LYS A 40 -8.91 -0.34 -15.07
CA LYS A 40 -9.58 0.13 -13.86
C LYS A 40 -8.56 0.68 -12.87
N PRO A 41 -8.96 1.53 -11.90
CA PRO A 41 -8.09 1.94 -10.81
C PRO A 41 -7.45 0.72 -10.11
N ILE A 42 -6.16 0.83 -9.80
CA ILE A 42 -5.41 -0.25 -9.12
C ILE A 42 -5.99 -0.53 -7.73
N ARG A 43 -6.15 -1.81 -7.40
CA ARG A 43 -6.57 -2.28 -6.08
C ARG A 43 -5.34 -2.63 -5.24
N ILE A 44 -4.95 -1.75 -4.33
CA ILE A 44 -3.82 -1.98 -3.43
C ILE A 44 -4.35 -2.42 -2.07
N LYS A 45 -3.90 -3.58 -1.58
CA LYS A 45 -4.16 -4.01 -0.19
C LYS A 45 -2.90 -3.86 0.65
N VAL A 46 -3.04 -3.27 1.83
CA VAL A 46 -1.93 -3.07 2.76
C VAL A 46 -2.20 -3.87 4.05
N PHE A 47 -1.22 -4.67 4.46
CA PHE A 47 -1.24 -5.41 5.71
C PHE A 47 -0.26 -4.78 6.70
N THR A 48 -0.75 -4.49 7.91
CA THR A 48 0.00 -3.83 8.97
C THR A 48 0.24 -4.76 10.16
N GLU A 49 0.31 -6.08 9.91
CA GLU A 49 0.52 -7.06 10.99
C GLU A 49 1.78 -6.78 11.79
N ASP A 50 2.82 -6.24 11.15
CA ASP A 50 4.06 -5.84 11.81
C ASP A 50 3.99 -4.54 12.61
N LEU A 51 2.88 -3.81 12.53
CA LEU A 51 2.58 -2.68 13.41
C LEU A 51 1.70 -3.11 14.59
N LYS A 52 1.08 -4.28 14.51
CA LYS A 52 0.27 -4.87 15.57
C LYS A 52 1.21 -5.70 16.42
N ASN A 53 1.31 -5.42 17.71
CA ASN A 53 2.10 -6.25 18.61
C ASN A 53 1.33 -7.55 18.88
N VAL A 54 1.27 -8.43 17.89
CA VAL A 54 0.50 -9.68 17.96
C VAL A 54 1.14 -10.64 18.97
N ILE A 55 2.44 -10.47 19.22
CA ILE A 55 3.21 -11.23 20.20
C ILE A 55 4.06 -10.23 21.00
N PRO A 56 3.71 -9.89 22.25
CA PRO A 56 4.51 -9.01 23.10
C PRO A 56 5.96 -9.49 23.18
N GLY A 57 6.92 -8.60 22.90
CA GLY A 57 8.34 -8.95 22.87
C GLY A 57 8.81 -9.66 21.60
N SER A 58 7.96 -9.85 20.59
CA SER A 58 8.39 -10.30 19.25
C SER A 58 9.30 -9.30 18.53
N GLY A 59 9.37 -8.06 19.05
CA GLY A 59 10.34 -7.06 18.62
C GLY A 59 10.14 -6.62 17.18
N ARG A 60 8.93 -6.69 16.62
CA ARG A 60 8.66 -6.29 15.22
C ARG A 60 8.87 -4.80 14.98
N TYR A 61 8.58 -3.99 15.99
CA TYR A 61 8.85 -2.56 16.02
C TYR A 61 9.37 -2.15 17.39
N CYS A 62 10.04 -1.00 17.45
CA CYS A 62 10.58 -0.46 18.68
C CYS A 62 9.46 0.07 19.60
N GLU A 63 9.26 -0.55 20.76
CA GLU A 63 8.30 -0.06 21.77
C GLU A 63 8.95 0.94 22.73
N LYS A 64 10.24 0.75 23.01
CA LYS A 64 11.05 1.64 23.85
C LYS A 64 12.50 1.66 23.38
N ARG A 65 13.22 2.67 23.86
CA ARG A 65 14.67 2.76 23.69
C ARG A 65 15.34 1.53 24.30
N GLY A 66 16.32 0.97 23.58
CA GLY A 66 17.10 -0.19 24.01
C GLY A 66 16.53 -1.54 23.59
N ASP A 67 15.31 -1.59 23.06
CA ASP A 67 14.78 -2.81 22.43
C ASP A 67 15.66 -3.25 21.26
N ARG A 68 15.65 -4.55 20.94
CA ARG A 68 16.29 -5.09 19.73
C ARG A 68 15.21 -5.52 18.75
N CYS A 69 15.17 -4.88 17.59
CA CYS A 69 14.14 -5.06 16.56
C CYS A 69 14.78 -5.27 15.18
N PRO A 70 14.12 -5.97 14.24
CA PRO A 70 14.63 -6.14 12.90
C PRO A 70 14.57 -4.82 12.14
N ASP A 71 15.63 -4.49 11.41
CA ASP A 71 15.63 -3.38 10.46
C ASP A 71 14.93 -3.72 9.13
N TYR A 72 14.38 -4.93 9.02
CA TYR A 72 13.76 -5.51 7.82
C TYR A 72 14.71 -5.62 6.62
N LEU A 73 16.02 -5.48 6.86
CA LEU A 73 17.10 -5.59 5.89
C LEU A 73 18.08 -6.74 6.21
N GLY A 74 17.68 -7.68 7.07
CA GLY A 74 18.51 -8.82 7.47
C GLY A 74 19.19 -8.69 8.83
N HIS A 75 19.01 -7.57 9.54
CA HIS A 75 19.71 -7.33 10.79
C HIS A 75 18.76 -6.95 11.93
N ASN A 76 19.23 -7.13 13.16
CA ASN A 76 18.59 -6.59 14.34
C ASN A 76 19.38 -5.38 14.84
N ARG A 77 18.71 -4.25 15.03
CA ARG A 77 19.31 -3.03 15.56
C ARG A 77 18.72 -2.66 16.92
N THR A 78 19.54 -1.98 17.71
CA THR A 78 19.13 -1.45 19.01
C THR A 78 18.35 -0.15 18.77
N CYS A 79 17.13 -0.10 19.28
CA CYS A 79 16.24 1.04 19.13
C CYS A 79 16.76 2.27 19.88
N VAL A 80 16.80 3.41 19.20
CA VAL A 80 16.92 4.73 19.85
C VAL A 80 15.54 5.36 20.03
N THR A 81 15.48 6.49 20.74
CA THR A 81 14.23 7.18 21.06
C THR A 81 13.42 7.55 19.80
N GLU A 82 14.09 7.90 18.70
CA GLU A 82 13.43 8.25 17.43
C GLU A 82 12.71 7.07 16.77
N HIS A 83 13.25 5.85 16.93
CA HIS A 83 12.70 4.63 16.33
C HIS A 83 11.42 4.16 17.02
N VAL A 84 11.14 4.62 18.24
CA VAL A 84 9.97 4.20 19.01
C VAL A 84 8.69 4.51 18.25
N LEU A 85 7.91 3.47 17.95
CA LEU A 85 6.58 3.57 17.35
C LEU A 85 5.56 3.76 18.47
N SER A 86 5.34 5.02 18.87
CA SER A 86 4.30 5.36 19.84
C SER A 86 2.90 5.05 19.28
N GLU A 87 1.91 4.92 20.17
CA GLU A 87 0.50 4.75 19.77
C GLU A 87 0.00 5.89 18.86
N GLU A 88 0.49 7.12 19.07
CA GLU A 88 0.18 8.26 18.22
C GLU A 88 0.76 8.09 16.81
N LYS A 89 2.03 7.70 16.68
CA LYS A 89 2.67 7.40 15.38
C LYS A 89 1.96 6.25 14.68
N LYS A 90 1.65 5.17 15.41
CA LYS A 90 0.93 4.01 14.88
C LYS A 90 -0.44 4.39 14.33
N LYS A 91 -1.23 5.14 15.12
CA LYS A 91 -2.53 5.64 14.68
C LYS A 91 -2.40 6.53 13.44
N LEU A 92 -1.37 7.37 13.38
CA LEU A 92 -1.10 8.22 12.22
C LEU A 92 -0.79 7.38 10.96
N TYR A 93 0.04 6.34 11.08
CA TYR A 93 0.33 5.45 9.96
C TYR A 93 -0.90 4.68 9.48
N GLU A 94 -1.63 4.04 10.40
CA GLU A 94 -2.77 3.18 10.06
C GLU A 94 -3.98 3.96 9.56
N LYS A 95 -4.25 5.16 10.10
CA LYS A 95 -5.49 5.90 9.80
C LYS A 95 -5.32 7.04 8.80
N THR A 96 -4.10 7.49 8.56
CA THR A 96 -3.86 8.67 7.71
C THR A 96 -2.81 8.40 6.64
N ILE A 97 -1.55 8.12 7.02
CA ILE A 97 -0.44 8.08 6.05
C ILE A 97 -0.63 6.95 5.03
N ILE A 98 -0.88 5.73 5.49
CA ILE A 98 -1.04 4.57 4.59
C ILE A 98 -2.31 4.73 3.73
N PRO A 99 -3.50 5.03 4.29
CA PRO A 99 -4.71 5.23 3.47
C PRO A 99 -4.57 6.33 2.42
N GLU A 100 -4.02 7.50 2.77
CA GLU A 100 -3.83 8.60 1.81
C GLU A 100 -2.79 8.25 0.75
N ALA A 101 -1.71 7.56 1.11
CA ALA A 101 -0.73 7.07 0.14
C ALA A 101 -1.38 6.09 -0.85
N VAL A 102 -2.17 5.13 -0.36
CA VAL A 102 -2.91 4.19 -1.23
C VAL A 102 -3.86 4.94 -2.16
N LYS A 103 -4.63 5.89 -1.63
CA LYS A 103 -5.56 6.71 -2.41
C LYS A 103 -4.85 7.47 -3.53
N LEU A 104 -3.75 8.15 -3.22
CA LEU A 104 -2.99 8.92 -4.21
C LEU A 104 -2.50 8.06 -5.38
N HIS A 105 -2.07 6.83 -5.11
CA HIS A 105 -1.65 5.88 -6.15
C HIS A 105 -2.85 5.30 -6.90
N ALA A 106 -3.90 4.89 -6.19
CA ALA A 106 -5.10 4.28 -6.78
C ALA A 106 -5.85 5.23 -7.74
N GLU A 107 -5.87 6.53 -7.44
CA GLU A 107 -6.51 7.55 -8.29
C GLU A 107 -5.77 7.83 -9.60
N ARG A 108 -4.48 7.47 -9.69
CA ARG A 108 -3.60 7.83 -10.83
C ARG A 108 -3.18 6.63 -11.66
N LEU A 109 -3.14 5.44 -11.05
CA LEU A 109 -2.70 4.22 -11.71
C LEU A 109 -3.90 3.41 -12.15
N LEU A 110 -4.06 3.30 -13.46
CA LEU A 110 -4.98 2.34 -14.07
C LEU A 110 -4.22 1.06 -14.39
N VAL A 111 -4.83 -0.09 -14.13
CA VAL A 111 -4.32 -1.43 -14.44
C VAL A 111 -5.40 -2.25 -15.11
N LYS A 112 -5.03 -3.30 -15.86
CA LYS A 112 -5.95 -4.39 -16.16
C LYS A 112 -6.03 -5.29 -14.93
N PRO A 113 -7.18 -5.39 -14.24
CA PRO A 113 -7.24 -6.08 -12.95
C PRO A 113 -6.83 -7.54 -13.03
N MET A 114 -6.12 -8.02 -12.02
CA MET A 114 -5.80 -9.44 -11.87
C MET A 114 -7.06 -10.22 -11.49
N ALA A 115 -7.45 -11.19 -12.33
CA ALA A 115 -8.65 -12.00 -12.11
C ALA A 115 -8.52 -12.93 -10.89
N GLU A 116 -7.33 -13.51 -10.71
CA GLU A 116 -7.05 -14.49 -9.63
C GLU A 116 -6.55 -13.81 -8.34
N GLY A 117 -6.25 -12.51 -8.39
CA GLY A 117 -5.62 -11.77 -7.31
C GLY A 117 -4.10 -11.92 -7.29
N VAL A 118 -3.46 -11.49 -6.20
CA VAL A 118 -2.00 -11.54 -6.04
C VAL A 118 -1.63 -12.82 -5.30
N VAL A 119 -0.97 -13.75 -5.99
CA VAL A 119 -0.50 -15.01 -5.41
C VAL A 119 0.99 -14.91 -5.10
N MET A 120 1.38 -15.35 -3.90
CA MET A 120 2.79 -15.51 -3.54
C MET A 120 3.28 -16.82 -4.16
N GLY A 121 4.37 -16.76 -4.93
CA GLY A 121 4.99 -17.95 -5.53
C GLY A 121 5.70 -18.82 -4.50
N GLU A 122 6.89 -19.32 -4.83
CA GLU A 122 7.77 -19.91 -3.80
C GLU A 122 8.00 -18.87 -2.69
N GLY A 123 7.91 -19.31 -1.42
CA GLY A 123 7.70 -18.47 -0.23
C GLY A 123 8.66 -17.27 -0.08
N PRO A 124 8.46 -16.42 0.94
CA PRO A 124 9.17 -15.15 1.05
C PRO A 124 10.68 -15.38 1.26
N GLY A 125 11.44 -15.46 0.18
CA GLY A 125 12.90 -15.56 0.20
C GLY A 125 13.53 -14.19 0.42
N GLY A 126 14.76 -14.18 0.93
CA GLY A 126 15.52 -12.95 1.16
C GLY A 126 14.80 -12.02 2.13
N LEU A 127 14.79 -10.71 1.85
CA LEU A 127 14.26 -9.70 2.77
C LEU A 127 12.77 -9.85 3.10
N CYS A 128 12.00 -10.51 2.22
CA CYS A 128 10.59 -10.74 2.45
C CYS A 128 10.32 -11.65 3.66
N GLU A 129 11.30 -12.48 4.07
CA GLU A 129 11.18 -13.37 5.22
C GLU A 129 11.01 -12.60 6.54
N TYR A 130 11.48 -11.35 6.58
CA TYR A 130 11.37 -10.49 7.75
C TYR A 130 9.99 -9.88 7.92
N PHE A 131 9.02 -10.10 7.02
CA PHE A 131 7.66 -9.56 7.12
C PHE A 131 6.64 -10.60 7.59
N THR A 132 5.67 -10.16 8.40
CA THR A 132 4.58 -11.02 8.85
C THR A 132 3.55 -11.14 7.73
N ILE A 133 3.56 -12.30 7.08
CA ILE A 133 2.57 -12.67 6.06
C ILE A 133 1.56 -13.63 6.71
N PRO A 134 0.27 -13.25 6.82
CA PRO A 134 -0.77 -14.14 7.33
C PRO A 134 -0.82 -15.47 6.57
N ALA A 135 -1.00 -16.57 7.31
CA ALA A 135 -0.95 -17.92 6.76
C ALA A 135 -1.98 -18.15 5.64
N GLU A 136 -3.16 -17.57 5.75
CA GLU A 136 -4.21 -17.56 4.72
C GLU A 136 -3.68 -17.12 3.34
N TYR A 137 -2.87 -16.06 3.32
CA TYR A 137 -2.38 -15.44 2.08
C TYR A 137 -1.18 -16.16 1.50
N LYS A 138 -0.44 -16.93 2.31
CA LYS A 138 0.63 -17.80 1.82
C LYS A 138 0.08 -18.92 0.94
N THR A 139 -1.10 -19.44 1.27
CA THR A 139 -1.70 -20.57 0.56
C THR A 139 -2.62 -20.13 -0.58
N ASN A 140 -3.48 -19.14 -0.33
CA ASN A 140 -4.56 -18.78 -1.25
C ASN A 140 -4.28 -17.51 -2.05
N GLY A 141 -3.19 -16.80 -1.76
CA GLY A 141 -2.96 -15.45 -2.25
C GLY A 141 -3.96 -14.44 -1.68
N VAL A 142 -3.94 -13.24 -2.24
CA VAL A 142 -4.79 -12.12 -1.84
C VAL A 142 -5.74 -11.77 -2.99
N ARG A 143 -7.00 -12.13 -2.82
CA ARG A 143 -8.07 -11.81 -3.77
C ARG A 143 -8.37 -10.31 -3.80
N ASP A 144 -8.99 -9.85 -4.88
CA ASP A 144 -9.44 -8.46 -5.06
C ASP A 144 -8.31 -7.43 -4.86
N ALA A 145 -7.11 -7.80 -5.26
CA ALA A 145 -5.92 -6.97 -5.23
C ALA A 145 -5.17 -7.13 -6.55
N ASP A 146 -4.55 -6.05 -6.98
CA ASP A 146 -3.59 -5.99 -8.08
C ASP A 146 -2.17 -5.75 -7.53
N MET A 147 -2.08 -5.26 -6.28
CA MET A 147 -0.83 -5.08 -5.55
C MET A 147 -1.07 -5.31 -4.05
N VAL A 148 -0.10 -5.93 -3.38
CA VAL A 148 -0.10 -6.15 -1.94
C VAL A 148 1.14 -5.50 -1.33
N ILE A 149 0.96 -4.78 -0.22
CA ILE A 149 2.04 -4.16 0.55
C ILE A 149 1.99 -4.70 1.98
N TYR A 150 3.11 -5.24 2.46
CA TYR A 150 3.29 -5.58 3.87
C TYR A 150 4.07 -4.44 4.53
N ALA A 151 3.42 -3.69 5.41
CA ALA A 151 3.99 -2.49 6.03
C ALA A 151 4.52 -2.80 7.43
N ALA A 152 5.72 -2.32 7.72
CA ALA A 152 6.41 -2.50 8.99
C ALA A 152 7.16 -1.23 9.41
N ALA A 153 7.60 -1.18 10.67
CA ALA A 153 8.31 -0.05 11.26
C ALA A 153 9.53 -0.52 12.06
N GLY A 154 10.62 -0.85 11.35
CA GLY A 154 11.90 -1.20 11.94
C GLY A 154 12.79 0.02 12.21
N PRO A 155 13.77 -0.09 13.14
CA PRO A 155 14.83 0.89 13.29
C PRO A 155 15.68 0.95 12.02
N PHE A 156 16.03 2.16 11.58
CA PHE A 156 16.94 2.40 10.46
C PHE A 156 18.00 3.42 10.90
N SER A 157 19.25 3.26 10.46
CA SER A 157 20.30 4.27 10.60
C SER A 157 20.86 4.62 9.23
N ASP A 158 20.99 5.92 8.98
CA ASP A 158 21.79 6.47 7.89
C ASP A 158 23.26 6.42 8.33
N ASP A 159 23.86 5.22 8.39
CA ASP A 159 25.30 5.10 8.67
C ASP A 159 26.12 5.78 7.55
#